data_AF-A0A932FGA4-F1
#
_entry.id   AF-A0A932FGA4-F1
#
_cell.length_a   1.000
_cell.length_b   1.000
_cell.length_c   1.000
_cell.angle_alpha   90.00
_cell.angle_beta   90.00
_cell.angle_gamma   90.00
#
_symmetry.space_group_name_H-M   'P 1'
#
loop_
_entity.id
_entity.type
_entity.pdbx_description
1 polymer ?
#
loop_
_entity_poly.entity_id
_entity_poly.type
_entity_poly.pdbx_seq_one_letter_code
_entity_poly.pdbx_strand_id
1 'polypeptide(L)'
;MASTGAAAVAARSAFRELMEAKGHAVENARAAVDGLETAFVAGALTRTPLLDQMLGDLAVALEQADGQKLGGKSAEAARFILRAISRELDNA
;
A
#
# COMPACT_ATOMS: atom_id res chain seq x y z
N MET A 1 16.27 3.83 7.71
CA MET A 1 17.11 5.02 7.49
C MET A 1 16.30 5.82 6.49
N ALA A 2 15.59 6.85 6.97
CA ALA A 2 14.45 7.41 6.25
C ALA A 2 14.75 7.64 4.76
N SER A 3 13.93 7.10 3.85
CA SER A 3 14.04 7.36 2.42
C SER A 3 13.76 8.86 2.20
N THR A 4 14.78 9.70 2.08
CA THR A 4 14.67 11.17 2.21
C THR A 4 14.78 11.95 0.90
N GLY A 5 14.80 11.27 -0.25
CA GLY A 5 14.91 11.90 -1.58
C GLY A 5 13.58 12.35 -2.18
N ALA A 6 13.63 13.25 -3.18
CA ALA A 6 12.45 13.70 -3.92
C ALA A 6 11.62 12.55 -4.52
N ALA A 7 12.29 11.48 -4.98
CA ALA A 7 11.64 10.26 -5.47
C ALA A 7 10.86 9.52 -4.37
N ALA A 8 11.41 9.46 -3.14
CA ALA A 8 10.72 8.86 -2.00
C ALA A 8 9.48 9.68 -1.60
N VAL A 9 9.59 11.01 -1.62
CA VAL A 9 8.46 11.92 -1.36
C VAL A 9 7.37 11.73 -2.43
N ALA A 10 7.74 11.69 -3.71
CA ALA A 10 6.81 11.47 -4.80
C ALA A 10 6.08 10.12 -4.68
N ALA A 11 6.81 9.04 -4.36
CA ALA A 11 6.23 7.71 -4.15
C ALA A 11 5.24 7.69 -2.98
N ARG A 12 5.58 8.32 -1.84
CA ARG A 12 4.66 8.45 -0.69
C ARG A 12 3.42 9.28 -1.01
N SER A 13 3.57 10.37 -1.74
CA SER A 13 2.43 11.21 -2.16
C SER A 13 1.51 10.45 -3.11
N ALA A 14 2.05 9.81 -4.14
CA ALA A 14 1.25 9.01 -5.08
C ALA A 14 0.49 7.87 -4.37
N PHE A 15 1.13 7.22 -3.39
CA PHE A 15 0.47 6.22 -2.55
C PHE A 15 -0.73 6.79 -1.76
N ARG A 16 -0.58 7.99 -1.19
CA ARG A 16 -1.66 8.67 -0.44
C ARG A 16 -2.80 9.11 -1.36
N GLU A 17 -2.49 9.63 -2.54
CA GLU A 17 -3.50 10.02 -3.52
C GLU A 17 -4.39 8.83 -3.94
N LEU A 18 -3.78 7.65 -4.13
CA LEU A 18 -4.53 6.42 -4.44
C LEU A 18 -5.41 5.96 -3.27
N MET A 19 -4.98 6.17 -2.02
CA MET A 19 -5.78 5.87 -0.84
C MET A 19 -7.00 6.78 -0.67
N GLU A 20 -6.90 8.04 -1.10
CA GLU A 20 -7.97 9.03 -1.00
C GLU A 20 -8.89 9.05 -2.25
N ALA A 21 -8.48 8.36 -3.32
CA ALA A 21 -9.26 8.24 -4.53
C ALA A 21 -10.65 7.64 -4.24
N LYS A 22 -11.69 8.31 -4.75
CA LYS A 22 -13.08 7.87 -4.61
C LYS A 22 -13.35 6.66 -5.50
N GLY A 23 -14.22 5.77 -5.03
CA GLY A 23 -14.61 4.57 -5.76
C GLY A 23 -13.78 3.34 -5.38
N HIS A 24 -13.86 2.32 -6.24
CA HIS A 24 -13.19 1.01 -6.23
C HIS A 24 -11.98 0.82 -5.28
N ALA A 25 -12.25 0.67 -3.98
CA ALA A 25 -11.22 0.62 -2.95
C ALA A 25 -10.19 -0.50 -3.15
N VAL A 26 -10.61 -1.63 -3.72
CA VAL A 26 -9.74 -2.78 -4.03
C VAL A 26 -8.79 -2.47 -5.19
N GLU A 27 -9.32 -1.87 -6.25
CA GLU A 27 -8.52 -1.49 -7.42
C GLU A 27 -7.51 -0.40 -7.04
N ASN A 28 -7.94 0.57 -6.24
CA ASN A 28 -7.06 1.61 -5.71
C ASN A 28 -5.95 1.02 -4.82
N ALA A 29 -6.29 0.05 -3.95
CA ALA A 29 -5.31 -0.63 -3.12
C ALA A 29 -4.31 -1.46 -3.95
N ARG A 30 -4.76 -2.15 -5.00
CA ARG A 30 -3.89 -2.88 -5.93
C ARG A 30 -2.95 -1.95 -6.70
N ALA A 31 -3.47 -0.83 -7.20
CA ALA A 31 -2.66 0.20 -7.86
C ALA A 31 -1.63 0.81 -6.90
N ALA A 32 -2.00 1.00 -5.62
CA ALA A 32 -1.10 1.50 -4.61
C ALA A 32 0.05 0.52 -4.32
N VAL A 33 -0.22 -0.78 -4.26
CA VAL A 33 0.81 -1.82 -4.13
C VAL A 33 1.75 -1.83 -5.34
N ASP A 34 1.19 -1.80 -6.56
CA ASP A 34 1.99 -1.78 -7.79
C ASP A 34 2.95 -0.56 -7.86
N GLY A 35 2.45 0.61 -7.44
CA GLY A 35 3.26 1.82 -7.33
C GLY A 35 4.39 1.70 -6.29
N LEU A 36 4.14 1.04 -5.16
CA LEU A 36 5.18 0.77 -4.15
C LEU A 36 6.23 -0.21 -4.67
N GLU A 37 5.82 -1.30 -5.32
CA GLU A 37 6.74 -2.26 -5.92
C GLU A 37 7.66 -1.59 -6.95
N THR A 38 7.10 -0.74 -7.80
CA THR A 38 7.89 0.06 -8.76
C THR A 38 8.90 0.96 -8.04
N ALA A 39 8.49 1.64 -6.97
CA ALA A 39 9.37 2.51 -6.19
C ALA A 39 10.47 1.74 -5.44
N PHE A 40 10.21 0.52 -4.98
CA PHE A 40 11.23 -0.36 -4.41
C PHE A 40 12.23 -0.82 -5.47
N VAL A 41 11.76 -1.26 -6.65
CA VAL A 41 12.63 -1.68 -7.76
C VAL A 41 13.50 -0.53 -8.25
N ALA A 42 12.96 0.68 -8.31
CA ALA A 42 13.69 1.89 -8.67
C ALA A 42 14.68 2.36 -7.58
N GLY A 43 14.68 1.75 -6.40
CA GLY A 43 15.48 2.18 -5.25
C GLY A 43 15.05 3.50 -4.64
N ALA A 44 13.86 4.00 -4.99
CA ALA A 44 13.29 5.24 -4.43
C ALA A 44 12.79 5.04 -3.00
N LEU A 45 12.34 3.82 -2.67
CA LEU A 45 11.95 3.41 -1.32
C LEU A 45 12.77 2.20 -0.88
N THR A 46 12.97 2.08 0.43
CA THR A 46 13.61 0.90 1.03
C THR A 46 12.55 -0.09 1.47
N ARG A 47 12.59 -1.32 0.93
CA ARG A 47 11.71 -2.41 1.36
C ARG A 47 12.23 -3.00 2.67
N THR A 48 11.62 -2.61 3.79
CA THR A 48 11.94 -3.17 5.11
C THR A 48 11.23 -4.52 5.30
N PRO A 49 11.72 -5.40 6.19
CA PRO A 49 11.03 -6.65 6.52
C PRO A 49 9.60 -6.43 7.04
N LEU A 50 9.37 -5.33 7.76
CA LEU A 50 8.04 -4.97 8.26
C LEU A 50 7.09 -4.55 7.13
N LEU A 51 7.57 -3.75 6.17
CA LEU A 51 6.81 -3.40 4.98
C LEU A 51 6.46 -4.64 4.16
N ASP A 52 7.41 -5.57 4.00
CA ASP A 52 7.17 -6.83 3.30
C ASP A 52 6.05 -7.65 3.94
N GLN A 53 6.08 -7.79 5.27
CA GLN A 53 5.02 -8.48 6.01
C GLN A 53 3.66 -7.80 5.83
N MET A 54 3.60 -6.47 5.98
CA MET A 54 2.36 -5.70 5.80
C MET A 54 1.79 -5.82 4.37
N LEU A 55 2.66 -5.86 3.35
CA LEU A 55 2.25 -6.06 1.96
C LEU A 55 1.67 -7.48 1.74
N GLY A 56 2.24 -8.49 2.40
CA GLY A 56 1.69 -9.85 2.42
C GLY A 56 0.30 -9.91 3.06
N ASP A 57 0.13 -9.31 4.24
CA ASP A 57 -1.18 -9.22 4.91
C ASP A 57 -2.21 -8.46 4.06
N LEU A 58 -1.77 -7.39 3.38
CA LEU A 58 -2.63 -6.64 2.46
C LEU A 58 -3.05 -7.50 1.27
N ALA A 59 -2.14 -8.28 0.68
CA ALA A 59 -2.45 -9.16 -0.44
C ALA A 59 -3.55 -10.17 -0.06
N VAL A 60 -3.45 -10.77 1.14
CA VAL A 60 -4.50 -11.67 1.68
C VAL A 60 -5.80 -10.92 1.91
N ALA A 61 -5.76 -9.71 2.47
CA ALA A 61 -6.97 -8.90 2.69
C ALA A 61 -7.65 -8.46 1.39
N LEU A 62 -6.89 -8.32 0.30
CA LEU A 62 -7.36 -7.98 -1.04
C LEU A 62 -7.72 -9.21 -1.89
N GLU A 63 -7.45 -10.42 -1.39
CA GLU A 63 -7.82 -11.66 -2.04
C GLU A 63 -9.35 -11.80 -2.01
N GLN A 64 -9.94 -11.85 -3.20
CA GLN A 64 -11.37 -12.07 -3.40
C GLN A 64 -11.51 -13.51 -3.85
N ALA A 65 -12.23 -14.35 -3.09
CA ALA A 65 -12.78 -15.57 -3.67
C ALA A 65 -13.71 -15.15 -4.82
N ASP A 66 -13.48 -15.72 -6.01
CA ASP A 66 -14.07 -15.34 -7.30
C ASP A 66 -15.56 -14.94 -7.16
N GLY A 67 -15.88 -13.68 -7.46
CA GLY A 67 -17.24 -13.14 -7.47
C GLY A 67 -17.79 -12.56 -6.17
N GLN A 68 -17.05 -12.58 -5.05
CA GLN A 68 -17.53 -12.06 -3.76
C GLN A 68 -17.02 -10.66 -3.48
N LYS A 69 -17.93 -9.66 -3.39
CA LYS A 69 -17.58 -8.33 -2.86
C LYS A 69 -16.90 -8.50 -1.50
N LEU A 70 -15.74 -7.87 -1.28
CA LEU A 70 -15.13 -7.77 0.06
C LEU A 70 -16.21 -7.52 1.11
N GLY A 71 -16.40 -8.45 2.03
CA GLY A 71 -17.23 -8.21 3.20
C GLY A 71 -16.68 -7.03 3.99
N GLY A 72 -17.52 -6.31 4.73
CA GLY A 72 -17.12 -5.10 5.46
C GLY A 72 -15.82 -5.25 6.28
N LYS A 73 -15.61 -6.43 6.88
CA LYS A 73 -14.40 -6.76 7.66
C LYS A 73 -13.11 -6.76 6.83
N SER A 74 -13.11 -7.34 5.64
CA SER A 74 -11.91 -7.41 4.80
C SER A 74 -11.56 -6.04 4.19
N ALA A 75 -12.60 -5.26 3.83
CA ALA A 75 -12.40 -3.88 3.40
C ALA A 75 -11.88 -2.97 4.51
N GLU A 76 -12.34 -3.15 5.76
CA GLU A 76 -11.78 -2.45 6.92
C GLU A 76 -10.34 -2.87 7.20
N ALA A 77 -10.04 -4.17 7.16
CA ALA A 77 -8.67 -4.69 7.35
C ALA A 77 -7.70 -4.07 6.35
N ALA A 78 -8.05 -4.04 5.05
CA ALA A 78 -7.23 -3.42 4.02
C ALA A 78 -6.94 -1.93 4.32
N ARG A 79 -7.93 -1.16 4.80
CA ARG A 79 -7.74 0.25 5.18
C ARG A 79 -6.79 0.41 6.36
N PHE A 80 -6.88 -0.45 7.37
CA PHE A 80 -5.96 -0.43 8.51
C PHE A 80 -4.53 -0.74 8.09
N ILE A 81 -4.34 -1.78 7.28
CA ILE A 81 -3.02 -2.20 6.79
C ILE A 81 -2.40 -1.11 5.92
N LEU A 82 -3.16 -0.52 4.99
CA LEU A 82 -2.67 0.57 4.14
C LEU A 82 -2.26 1.82 4.94
N ARG A 83 -2.99 2.16 6.01
CA ARG A 83 -2.59 3.24 6.94
C ARG A 83 -1.30 2.89 7.68
N ALA A 84 -1.12 1.63 8.09
CA ALA A 84 0.10 1.18 8.73
C ALA A 84 1.30 1.27 7.77
N ILE A 85 1.13 0.85 6.52
CA ILE A 85 2.13 0.99 5.45
C ILE A 85 2.48 2.47 5.24
N SER A 86 1.51 3.37 5.13
CA SER A 86 1.79 4.80 4.98
C SER A 86 2.63 5.37 6.12
N ARG A 87 2.40 4.90 7.36
CA ARG A 87 3.15 5.35 8.53
C ARG A 87 4.56 4.76 8.53
N GLU A 88 4.68 3.49 8.20
CA GLU A 88 5.98 2.83 8.14
C GLU A 88 6.86 3.41 7.03
N LEU A 89 6.29 3.74 5.88
CA LEU A 89 6.99 4.44 4.81
C LEU A 89 7.57 5.78 5.26
N ASP A 90 6.92 6.51 6.18
CA ASP A 90 7.43 7.76 6.73
C ASP A 90 8.62 7.55 7.69
N ASN A 91 8.66 6.41 8.38
CA ASN A 91 9.73 6.04 9.32
C ASN A 91 10.94 5.36 8.65
N ALA A 92 10.70 4.63 7.56
CA ALA A 92 11.66 3.75 6.89
C ALA A 92 12.71 4.51 6.11
#